data_AF-A0A2H0P228-F1
#
_entry.id   AF-A0A2H0P228-F1
#
_cell.length_a   1.000
_cell.length_b   1.000
_cell.length_c   1.000
_cell.angle_alpha   90.00
_cell.angle_beta   90.00
_cell.angle_gamma   90.00
#
_symmetry.space_group_name_H-M   'P 1'
#
loop_
_entity.id
_entity.type
_entity.pdbx_description
1 polymer ?
#
loop_
_entity_poly.entity_id
_entity_poly.type
_entity_poly.pdbx_seq_one_letter_code
_entity_poly.pdbx_strand_id
1 'polypeptide(L)'
;MENLPKLDARVRPYQDPSDRPTKLMAFAELMIADAFVIKGIRILKKAEPGSDDPFVVFPAERGKGSAADRWFDLAHPVTAEARTAAIGLILEKYRQAGPGATARV
;
A
#
# COMPACT_ATOMS: atom_id res chain seq x y z
N MET A 1 -16.82 -19.31 11.06
CA MET A 1 -15.88 -18.53 10.24
C MET A 1 -16.18 -17.08 10.50
N GLU A 2 -15.22 -16.36 11.06
CA GLU A 2 -15.37 -14.94 11.36
C GLU A 2 -15.47 -14.18 10.03
N ASN A 3 -16.56 -13.46 9.82
CA ASN A 3 -16.85 -12.83 8.54
C ASN A 3 -16.06 -11.52 8.47
N LEU A 4 -14.99 -11.47 7.67
CA LEU A 4 -14.26 -10.23 7.43
C LEU A 4 -15.20 -9.17 6.83
N PRO A 5 -15.02 -7.88 7.17
CA PRO A 5 -15.79 -6.82 6.52
C PRO A 5 -15.54 -6.83 5.02
N LYS A 6 -16.52 -6.36 4.24
CA LYS A 6 -16.33 -6.12 2.81
C LYS A 6 -15.12 -5.20 2.59
N LEU A 7 -14.21 -5.58 1.69
CA LEU A 7 -13.05 -4.78 1.32
C LEU A 7 -13.12 -4.41 -0.16
N ASP A 8 -12.67 -3.21 -0.50
CA ASP A 8 -12.30 -2.81 -1.87
C ASP A 8 -11.00 -1.99 -1.82
N ALA A 9 -10.31 -1.86 -2.96
CA ALA A 9 -9.10 -1.07 -3.04
C ALA A 9 -9.01 -0.28 -4.35
N ARG A 10 -8.48 0.94 -4.24
CA ARG A 10 -8.11 1.78 -5.38
C ARG A 10 -6.60 1.89 -5.43
N VAL A 11 -6.02 1.62 -6.59
CA VAL A 11 -4.57 1.70 -6.82
C VAL A 11 -4.26 2.75 -7.88
N ARG A 12 -3.21 3.53 -7.65
CA ARG A 12 -2.67 4.54 -8.56
C ARG A 12 -1.18 4.26 -8.79
N PRO A 13 -0.78 3.75 -9.97
CA PRO A 13 0.62 3.61 -10.34
C PRO A 13 1.38 4.92 -10.15
N TYR A 14 2.63 4.82 -9.70
CA TYR A 14 3.52 5.94 -9.51
C TYR A 14 4.69 5.85 -10.48
N GLN A 15 4.98 6.97 -11.14
CA GLN A 15 6.17 7.16 -11.93
C GLN A 15 6.89 8.40 -11.40
N ASP A 16 8.18 8.27 -11.10
CA ASP A 16 8.98 9.39 -10.61
C ASP A 16 9.08 10.45 -11.72
N PRO A 17 8.67 11.72 -11.48
CA PRO A 17 8.70 12.76 -12.51
C PRO A 17 10.11 13.10 -13.01
N SER A 18 11.15 12.79 -12.24
CA SER A 18 12.56 13.00 -12.60
C SER A 18 13.19 11.77 -13.24
N ASP A 19 12.41 10.71 -13.49
CA ASP A 19 12.86 9.41 -14.00
C ASP A 19 13.98 8.76 -13.18
N ARG A 20 14.08 9.16 -11.90
CA ARG A 20 15.07 8.59 -10.98
C ARG A 20 14.61 7.21 -10.53
N PRO A 21 15.54 6.26 -10.33
CA PRO A 21 15.21 4.97 -9.76
C PRO A 21 14.53 5.13 -8.39
N THR A 22 13.27 4.72 -8.32
CA THR A 22 12.48 4.71 -7.08
C THR A 22 12.05 3.29 -6.74
N LYS A 23 11.92 3.00 -5.45
CA LYS A 23 11.31 1.76 -4.96
C LYS A 23 9.78 1.84 -4.95
N LEU A 24 9.21 3.04 -4.99
CA LEU A 24 7.78 3.27 -4.98
C LEU A 24 7.18 2.94 -6.34
N MET A 25 6.21 2.04 -6.36
CA MET A 25 5.55 1.57 -7.59
C MET A 25 4.12 2.10 -7.72
N ALA A 26 3.42 2.27 -6.60
CA ALA A 26 2.06 2.78 -6.59
C ALA A 26 1.64 3.27 -5.20
N PHE A 27 0.59 4.10 -5.17
CA PHE A 27 -0.19 4.39 -3.98
C PHE A 27 -1.49 3.60 -4.00
N ALA A 28 -1.95 3.17 -2.82
CA ALA A 28 -3.21 2.47 -2.66
C ALA A 28 -4.08 3.14 -1.58
N GLU A 29 -5.39 2.95 -1.73
CA GLU A 29 -6.42 3.27 -0.74
C GLU A 29 -7.23 2.01 -0.49
N LEU A 30 -7.44 1.65 0.78
CA LEU A 30 -8.25 0.49 1.18
C LEU A 30 -9.58 0.99 1.74
N MET A 31 -10.68 0.56 1.14
CA MET A 31 -12.05 0.83 1.58
C MET A 31 -12.56 -0.37 2.39
N ILE A 32 -13.16 -0.08 3.54
CA ILE A 32 -13.67 -1.06 4.49
C ILE A 32 -15.17 -0.80 4.68
N ALA A 33 -15.97 -1.84 4.44
CA ALA A 33 -17.43 -1.84 4.56
C ALA A 33 -18.12 -0.67 3.83
N ASP A 34 -17.55 -0.21 2.71
CA ASP A 34 -17.99 0.98 1.95
C ASP A 34 -18.16 2.27 2.79
N ALA A 35 -17.60 2.30 4.01
CA ALA A 35 -17.87 3.33 5.02
C ALA A 35 -16.61 3.98 5.57
N PHE A 36 -15.46 3.33 5.44
CA PHE A 36 -14.18 3.83 5.95
C PHE A 36 -13.07 3.65 4.92
N VAL A 37 -12.15 4.62 4.83
CA VAL A 37 -11.01 4.56 3.91
C VAL A 37 -9.69 4.78 4.64
N ILE A 38 -8.74 3.87 4.40
CA ILE A 38 -7.34 4.03 4.79
C ILE A 38 -6.56 4.50 3.56
N LYS A 39 -5.98 5.70 3.66
CA LYS A 39 -5.11 6.29 2.61
C LYS A 39 -3.63 6.16 2.98
N GLY A 40 -2.75 6.48 2.03
CA GLY A 40 -1.31 6.51 2.27
C GLY A 40 -0.64 5.14 2.28
N ILE A 41 -1.34 4.11 1.81
CA ILE A 41 -0.75 2.79 1.58
C ILE A 41 0.17 2.88 0.36
N ARG A 42 1.35 2.26 0.45
CA ARG A 42 2.36 2.25 -0.59
C ARG A 42 2.61 0.84 -1.09
N ILE A 43 2.83 0.69 -2.38
CA ILE A 43 3.30 -0.54 -3.02
C ILE A 43 4.75 -0.31 -3.44
N LEU A 44 5.66 -1.12 -2.92
CA LEU A 44 7.10 -0.98 -3.12
C LEU A 44 7.68 -2.23 -3.78
N LYS A 45 8.76 -2.09 -4.56
CA LYS A 45 9.62 -3.21 -4.94
C LYS A 45 10.74 -3.42 -3.92
N LYS A 46 11.20 -4.66 -3.80
CA LYS A 46 12.38 -4.98 -2.97
C LYS A 46 13.64 -4.31 -3.54
N ALA A 47 14.64 -4.17 -2.66
CA ALA A 47 15.93 -3.60 -3.03
C ALA A 47 16.87 -4.62 -3.69
N GLU A 48 16.57 -5.91 -3.55
CA GLU A 48 17.43 -7.01 -3.96
C GLU A 48 17.30 -7.27 -5.47
N PRO A 49 18.42 -7.37 -6.22
CA PRO A 49 18.40 -7.74 -7.62
C PRO A 49 17.73 -9.12 -7.81
N GLY A 50 16.77 -9.20 -8.73
CA GLY A 50 16.09 -10.45 -9.09
C GLY A 50 14.80 -10.77 -8.30
N SER A 51 14.38 -9.90 -7.37
CA SER A 51 13.05 -10.00 -6.74
C SER A 51 12.17 -8.83 -7.20
N ASP A 52 11.34 -9.09 -8.21
CA ASP A 52 10.37 -8.12 -8.73
C ASP A 52 9.04 -8.15 -7.96
N ASP A 53 8.92 -8.96 -6.91
CA ASP A 53 7.68 -9.10 -6.17
C ASP A 53 7.36 -7.81 -5.38
N PRO A 54 6.25 -7.13 -5.72
CA PRO A 54 5.83 -5.94 -5.00
C PRO A 54 5.31 -6.32 -3.60
N PHE A 55 5.53 -5.45 -2.62
CA PHE A 55 4.99 -5.59 -1.28
C PHE A 55 4.27 -4.32 -0.82
N VAL A 56 3.33 -4.49 0.12
CA VAL A 56 2.47 -3.42 0.63
C VAL A 56 3.00 -2.91 1.96
N VAL A 57 3.05 -1.58 2.08
CA VAL A 57 3.37 -0.87 3.32
C VAL A 57 2.19 0.01 3.70
N PHE A 58 1.65 -0.24 4.89
CA PHE A 58 0.57 0.54 5.47
C PHE A 58 1.02 1.96 5.86
N PRO A 59 0.10 2.93 6.03
CA PRO A 59 0.46 4.29 6.40
C PRO A 59 1.14 4.30 7.77
N ALA A 60 2.26 5.01 7.85
CA ALA A 60 3.03 5.18 9.06
C ALA A 60 3.58 6.60 9.12
N GLU A 61 3.72 7.14 10.33
CA GLU A 61 4.33 8.43 10.58
C GLU A 61 5.60 8.29 11.42
N ARG A 62 6.51 9.25 11.24
CA ARG A 62 7.74 9.33 12.03
C ARG A 62 7.39 9.97 13.37
N GLY A 63 7.90 9.39 14.47
CA GLY A 63 7.73 9.97 15.79
C GLY A 63 8.33 11.37 15.89
N LYS A 64 7.94 12.13 16.92
CA LYS A 64 8.43 13.48 17.20
C LYS A 64 9.29 13.49 18.47
N GLY A 65 10.17 14.48 18.60
CA GLY A 65 11.01 14.66 19.80
C GLY A 65 11.89 13.44 20.08
N SER A 66 11.78 12.87 21.29
CA SER A 66 12.54 11.69 21.72
C SER A 66 12.19 10.39 20.96
N ALA A 67 11.13 10.39 20.15
CA ALA A 67 10.75 9.26 19.30
C ALA A 67 11.06 9.49 17.80
N ALA A 68 11.87 10.52 17.47
CA ALA A 68 12.19 10.87 16.08
C ALA A 68 13.00 9.81 15.32
N ASP A 69 13.49 8.77 15.98
CA ASP A 69 14.16 7.61 15.40
C ASP A 69 13.19 6.47 15.02
N ARG A 70 11.92 6.55 15.43
CA ARG A 70 10.93 5.49 15.28
C ARG A 70 9.82 5.84 14.29
N TRP A 71 9.23 4.79 13.72
CA TRP A 71 8.04 4.85 12.88
C TRP A 71 6.87 4.18 13.58
N PHE A 72 5.69 4.78 13.46
CA PHE A 72 4.45 4.29 14.05
C PHE A 72 3.43 4.08 12.95
N ASP A 73 2.86 2.89 12.89
CA ASP A 73 1.76 2.62 11.96
C ASP A 73 0.53 3.45 12.36
N LEU A 74 -0.01 4.20 11.40
CA LEU A 74 -1.23 4.97 11.58
C LEU A 74 -2.47 4.07 11.48
N ALA A 75 -2.41 3.03 10.65
CA ALA A 75 -3.46 2.04 10.51
C ALA A 75 -2.87 0.73 9.97
N HIS A 76 -3.19 -0.40 10.59
CA HIS A 76 -2.80 -1.73 10.12
C HIS A 76 -3.86 -2.78 10.48
N PRO A 77 -4.00 -3.85 9.69
CA PRO A 77 -4.79 -5.01 10.08
C PRO A 77 -4.14 -5.70 11.29
N VAL A 78 -4.93 -5.98 12.32
CA VAL A 78 -4.44 -6.60 13.57
C VAL A 78 -4.44 -8.13 13.55
N THR A 79 -5.19 -8.75 12.64
CA THR A 79 -5.22 -10.21 12.44
C THR A 79 -4.50 -10.65 11.17
N ALA A 80 -4.03 -11.89 11.13
CA ALA A 80 -3.33 -12.46 9.98
C ALA A 80 -4.25 -12.59 8.76
N GLU A 81 -5.52 -12.94 8.99
CA GLU A 81 -6.56 -13.09 7.98
C GLU A 81 -6.86 -11.74 7.33
N ALA A 82 -7.09 -10.70 8.13
CA ALA A 82 -7.35 -9.34 7.64
C ALA A 82 -6.13 -8.78 6.89
N ARG A 83 -4.91 -9.04 7.39
CA ARG A 83 -3.66 -8.67 6.72
C ARG A 83 -3.55 -9.35 5.35
N THR A 84 -3.79 -10.65 5.29
CA THR A 84 -3.69 -11.44 4.05
C THR A 84 -4.73 -10.97 3.04
N ALA A 85 -5.98 -10.80 3.46
CA ALA A 85 -7.07 -10.32 2.60
C ALA A 85 -6.79 -8.91 2.05
N ALA A 86 -6.37 -7.97 2.90
CA ALA A 86 -6.07 -6.61 2.48
C ALA A 86 -4.88 -6.55 1.50
N ILE A 87 -3.77 -7.22 1.81
CA ILE A 87 -2.58 -7.24 0.96
C ILE A 87 -2.89 -7.92 -0.39
N GLY A 88 -3.57 -9.07 -0.36
CA GLY A 88 -3.95 -9.81 -1.56
C GLY A 88 -4.77 -8.95 -2.51
N LEU A 89 -5.82 -8.30 -2.00
CA LEU A 89 -6.68 -7.40 -2.76
C LEU A 89 -5.92 -6.21 -3.35
N ILE A 90 -5.07 -5.54 -2.56
CA ILE A 90 -4.30 -4.38 -3.04
C ILE A 90 -3.36 -4.78 -4.17
N LEU A 91 -2.63 -5.90 -4.02
CA LEU A 91 -1.72 -6.39 -5.04
C LEU A 91 -2.47 -6.90 -6.29
N GLU A 92 -3.67 -7.45 -6.13
CA GLU A 92 -4.54 -7.81 -7.26
C GLU A 92 -4.95 -6.58 -8.07
N LYS A 93 -5.47 -5.53 -7.41
CA LYS A 93 -5.82 -4.26 -8.06
C LYS A 93 -4.61 -3.59 -8.71
N TYR A 94 -3.42 -3.71 -8.11
CA TYR A 94 -2.18 -3.22 -8.69
C TYR A 94 -1.85 -3.93 -10.01
N ARG A 95 -1.92 -5.26 -10.05
CA ARG A 95 -1.70 -6.04 -11.28
C ARG A 95 -2.73 -5.69 -12.37
N GLN A 96 -3.98 -5.43 -11.98
CA GLN A 96 -5.05 -5.03 -12.91
C GLN A 96 -4.87 -3.61 -13.46
N ALA A 97 -4.31 -2.67 -12.69
CA ALA A 97 -4.09 -1.29 -13.14
C ALA A 97 -3.05 -1.20 -14.27
N GLY A 98 -2.15 -2.17 -14.37
CA GLY A 98 -1.08 -2.24 -15.37
C GLY A 98 -0.10 -1.05 -15.33
N PRO A 99 0.96 -1.06 -16.14
CA PRO A 99 1.91 0.06 -16.26
C PRO A 99 1.32 1.32 -16.93
N GLY A 100 0.06 1.29 -17.39
CA GLY A 100 -0.54 2.32 -18.26
C GLY A 100 -1.58 3.23 -17.61
N ALA A 101 -1.98 2.99 -16.35
CA ALA A 101 -2.93 3.84 -15.64
C ALA A 101 -2.21 5.03 -14.96
N THR A 102 -1.44 5.80 -15.72
CA THR A 102 -0.72 6.97 -15.20
C THR A 102 -1.71 8.13 -15.03
N ALA A 103 -2.16 8.37 -13.79
CA ALA A 103 -2.76 9.65 -13.45
C ALA A 103 -1.64 10.69 -13.35
N ARG A 104 -1.58 11.61 -14.31
CA ARG A 104 -0.81 12.85 -14.15
C ARG A 104 -1.45 13.64 -13.01
N VAL A 105 -0.65 13.98 -12.00
CA VAL A 105 -1.05 14.95 -10.96
C VAL A 105 -0.77 16.35 -11.49
#